data_AF-A0A4S9JT37-F1
#
_entry.id   AF-A0A4S9JT37-F1
#
_cell.length_a   1.000
_cell.length_b   1.000
_cell.length_c   1.000
_cell.angle_alpha   90.00
_cell.angle_beta   90.00
_cell.angle_gamma   90.00
#
_symmetry.space_group_name_H-M   'P 1'
#
loop_
_entity.id
_entity.type
_entity.pdbx_description
1 polymer ?
#
loop_
_entity_poly.entity_id
_entity_poly.type
_entity_poly.pdbx_seq_one_letter_code
_entity_poly.pdbx_strand_id
1 'polypeptide(L)'
;MDRTVTTHCGNGLTITTYDASVITKDFSPALFNSCMATEEEIATLREVVGPDTPLSEPPRGIYSFSHFSALVQRSQSLEKNNICTAVLPISLAEEIISAQTSYLITGNISATTLEDIKQAFLTSKSLASLVTKLQSGKKWFVRMDDCSPKDSEKQNLPISSISELILCLSTSNRARGDFEAHIQDNKHIHLFLHPWDVTMNQGVEFRCFVPPWKAQSCRITAISQYHWYLPFPSNHFTLRLIVDLAIRFATQSLQDILATAFDKAIYADLKYWGFSFDIVVKNISSAGENAEVVEINPFGARSGCGSCLFHWERDGSVLYGGKEGVEVRIVIKR
;
A
#
# COMPACT_ATOMS: atom_id res chain seq x y z
N MET A 1 3.46 22.41 26.50
CA MET A 1 4.01 21.08 26.16
C MET A 1 4.33 21.08 24.68
N ASP A 2 5.49 20.57 24.29
CA ASP A 2 5.91 20.56 22.89
C ASP A 2 5.01 19.62 22.07
N ARG A 3 4.38 20.17 21.03
CA ARG A 3 3.47 19.42 20.14
C ARG A 3 4.21 18.42 19.24
N THR A 4 5.53 18.52 19.18
CA THR A 4 6.43 17.60 18.46
C THR A 4 7.63 17.32 19.35
N VAL A 5 8.01 16.05 19.49
CA VAL A 5 9.20 15.65 20.24
C VAL A 5 10.04 14.70 19.39
N THR A 6 11.28 15.09 19.14
CA THR A 6 12.26 14.28 18.41
C THR A 6 13.31 13.76 19.38
N THR A 7 13.55 12.45 19.34
CA THR A 7 14.52 11.75 20.18
C THR A 7 15.55 11.07 19.28
N HIS A 8 16.82 11.44 19.43
CA HIS A 8 17.93 10.74 18.80
C HIS A 8 18.33 9.54 19.67
N CYS A 9 18.15 8.36 19.12
CA CYS A 9 18.50 7.09 19.74
C CYS A 9 19.90 6.64 19.30
N GLY A 10 20.45 5.62 19.96
CA GLY A 10 21.66 4.94 19.46
C GLY A 10 21.46 4.35 18.05
N ASN A 11 22.57 4.06 17.37
CA ASN A 11 22.62 3.40 16.05
C ASN A 11 21.97 4.18 14.89
N GLY A 12 21.95 5.52 14.98
CA GLY A 12 21.40 6.37 13.91
C GLY A 12 19.87 6.40 13.84
N LEU A 13 19.16 5.83 14.82
CA LEU A 13 17.71 5.88 14.88
C LEU A 13 17.25 7.25 15.41
N THR A 14 16.34 7.91 14.70
CA THR A 14 15.64 9.11 15.18
C THR A 14 14.14 8.80 15.28
N ILE A 15 13.53 9.07 16.43
CA ILE A 15 12.08 8.90 16.63
C ILE A 15 11.45 10.27 16.85
N THR A 16 10.54 10.66 15.96
CA THR A 16 9.74 11.88 16.09
C THR A 16 8.29 11.51 16.41
N THR A 17 7.79 12.02 17.52
CA THR A 17 6.39 11.88 17.93
C THR A 17 5.66 13.21 17.76
N TYR A 18 4.50 13.15 17.13
CA TYR A 18 3.60 14.27 16.96
C TYR A 18 2.41 14.11 17.91
N ASP A 19 2.03 15.17 18.60
CA ASP A 19 0.76 15.18 19.31
C ASP A 19 -0.40 15.20 18.30
N ALA A 20 -1.47 14.44 18.55
CA ALA A 20 -2.61 14.35 17.66
C ALA A 20 -3.25 15.71 17.33
N SER A 21 -3.07 16.74 18.19
CA SER A 21 -3.53 18.10 17.91
C SER A 21 -2.81 18.80 16.74
N VAL A 22 -1.68 18.28 16.26
CA VAL A 22 -1.02 18.82 15.06
C VAL A 22 -1.66 18.32 13.77
N ILE A 23 -2.40 17.20 13.83
CA ILE A 23 -3.18 16.72 12.70
C ILE A 23 -4.43 17.59 12.61
N THR A 24 -4.41 18.51 11.67
CA THR A 24 -5.51 19.42 11.39
C THR A 24 -6.72 18.67 10.82
N LYS A 25 -7.92 19.24 10.94
CA LYS A 25 -9.17 18.60 10.47
C LYS A 25 -9.22 18.36 8.96
N ASP A 26 -8.49 19.17 8.20
CA ASP A 26 -8.33 19.02 6.76
C ASP A 26 -7.28 17.97 6.40
N PHE A 27 -6.67 17.31 7.40
CA PHE A 27 -5.59 16.35 7.20
C PHE A 27 -4.52 16.98 6.29
N SER A 28 -4.12 18.22 6.61
CA SER A 28 -3.37 19.14 5.73
C SER A 28 -2.27 18.43 4.91
N PRO A 29 -2.53 18.15 3.61
CA PRO A 29 -1.56 17.52 2.72
C PRO A 29 -0.27 18.34 2.57
N ALA A 30 -0.39 19.66 2.78
CA ALA A 30 0.73 20.60 2.78
C ALA A 30 1.74 20.36 3.92
N LEU A 31 1.41 19.53 4.91
CA LEU A 31 2.28 19.19 6.03
C LEU A 31 2.64 17.71 6.05
N PHE A 32 1.70 16.85 5.69
CA PHE A 32 1.80 15.40 5.81
C PHE A 32 1.17 14.72 4.60
N ASN A 33 1.66 13.54 4.26
CA ASN A 33 1.04 12.63 3.32
C ASN A 33 0.86 13.22 1.92
N SER A 34 1.81 14.05 1.49
CA SER A 34 1.84 14.54 0.12
C SER A 34 2.09 13.40 -0.86
N CYS A 35 1.55 13.56 -2.07
CA CYS A 35 1.69 12.70 -3.25
C CYS A 35 1.43 13.55 -4.50
N MET A 36 1.83 13.07 -5.68
CA MET A 36 1.59 13.77 -6.95
C MET A 36 2.05 15.25 -6.92
N ALA A 37 3.28 15.49 -6.44
CA ALA A 37 3.86 16.81 -6.30
C ALA A 37 3.84 17.61 -7.62
N THR A 38 3.62 18.91 -7.50
CA THR A 38 3.62 19.88 -8.62
C THR A 38 5.00 20.06 -9.24
N GLU A 39 5.08 20.72 -10.41
CA GLU A 39 6.38 21.06 -11.02
C GLU A 39 7.26 21.92 -10.11
N GLU A 40 6.65 22.85 -9.37
CA GLU A 40 7.35 23.73 -8.43
C GLU A 40 7.96 22.93 -7.26
N GLU A 41 7.17 22.07 -6.62
CA GLU A 41 7.66 21.20 -5.54
C GLU A 41 8.75 20.25 -6.02
N ILE A 42 8.67 19.75 -7.26
CA ILE A 42 9.74 18.94 -7.86
C ILE A 42 11.01 19.75 -8.10
N ALA A 43 10.89 21.01 -8.55
CA ALA A 43 12.03 21.90 -8.72
C ALA A 43 12.73 22.16 -7.38
N THR A 44 11.97 22.41 -6.30
CA THR A 44 12.54 22.58 -4.96
C THR A 44 13.17 21.29 -4.44
N LEU A 45 12.50 20.15 -4.60
CA LEU A 45 13.05 18.85 -4.20
C LEU A 45 14.36 18.54 -4.95
N ARG A 46 14.45 18.89 -6.24
CA ARG A 46 15.65 18.71 -7.08
C ARG A 46 16.88 19.40 -6.49
N GLU A 47 16.72 20.57 -5.90
CA GLU A 47 17.81 21.30 -5.23
C GLU A 47 18.34 20.55 -4.01
N VAL A 48 17.46 19.80 -3.32
CA VAL A 48 17.80 19.01 -2.13
C VAL A 48 18.45 17.68 -2.46
N VAL A 49 17.92 16.96 -3.46
CA VAL A 49 18.33 15.56 -3.75
C VAL A 49 19.30 15.43 -4.92
N GLY A 50 19.59 16.53 -5.62
CA GLY A 50 20.52 16.59 -6.73
C GLY A 50 19.94 16.19 -8.10
N PRO A 51 20.69 16.48 -9.18
CA PRO A 51 20.21 16.37 -10.56
C PRO A 51 19.94 14.93 -11.00
N ASP A 52 20.65 13.95 -10.44
CA ASP A 52 20.59 12.58 -10.94
C ASP A 52 19.53 11.70 -10.28
N THR A 53 18.82 12.21 -9.27
CA THR A 53 17.80 11.45 -8.56
C THR A 53 16.53 11.38 -9.41
N PRO A 54 15.94 10.21 -9.70
CA PRO A 54 14.71 10.17 -10.47
C PRO A 54 13.55 10.77 -9.66
N LEU A 55 12.92 11.81 -10.21
CA LEU A 55 11.76 12.50 -9.62
C LEU A 55 10.54 12.51 -10.54
N SER A 56 10.62 11.85 -11.71
CA SER A 56 9.45 11.63 -12.57
C SER A 56 8.53 10.55 -11.99
N GLU A 57 7.36 10.38 -12.60
CA GLU A 57 6.45 9.30 -12.21
C GLU A 57 7.13 7.93 -12.44
N PRO A 58 7.21 7.08 -11.40
CA PRO A 58 7.80 5.76 -11.54
C PRO A 58 6.87 4.82 -12.32
N PRO A 59 7.41 3.83 -13.04
CA PRO A 59 6.60 2.89 -13.81
C PRO A 59 5.76 2.03 -12.87
N ARG A 60 4.47 1.86 -13.16
CA ARG A 60 3.55 1.10 -12.29
C ARG A 60 3.94 -0.38 -12.15
N GLY A 61 4.25 -1.03 -13.28
CA GLY A 61 4.39 -2.49 -13.35
C GLY A 61 5.52 -3.11 -12.53
N ILE A 62 6.50 -2.35 -12.07
CA ILE A 62 7.60 -2.90 -11.25
C ILE A 62 7.16 -3.14 -9.80
N TYR A 63 6.04 -2.54 -9.38
CA TYR A 63 5.48 -2.68 -8.02
C TYR A 63 4.26 -3.61 -7.97
N SER A 64 3.85 -4.20 -9.09
CA SER A 64 2.63 -5.01 -9.19
C SER A 64 2.60 -6.11 -8.13
N PHE A 65 1.46 -6.23 -7.45
CA PHE A 65 1.28 -7.19 -6.36
C PHE A 65 1.57 -8.63 -6.78
N SER A 66 1.26 -9.03 -8.01
CA SER A 66 1.59 -10.35 -8.56
C SER A 66 3.07 -10.72 -8.42
N HIS A 67 4.00 -9.77 -8.53
CA HIS A 67 5.43 -10.01 -8.31
C HIS A 67 5.74 -10.44 -6.87
N PHE A 68 5.06 -9.81 -5.91
CA PHE A 68 5.35 -9.95 -4.47
C PHE A 68 4.30 -10.78 -3.71
N SER A 69 3.24 -11.23 -4.36
CA SER A 69 2.10 -11.93 -3.75
C SER A 69 2.55 -13.12 -2.90
N ALA A 70 3.47 -13.94 -3.41
CA ALA A 70 4.01 -15.07 -2.68
C ALA A 70 4.84 -14.67 -1.46
N LEU A 71 5.57 -13.54 -1.51
CA LEU A 71 6.29 -13.00 -0.36
C LEU A 71 5.30 -12.53 0.71
N VAL A 72 4.30 -11.74 0.32
CA VAL A 72 3.25 -11.22 1.19
C VAL A 72 2.52 -12.38 1.89
N GLN A 73 2.07 -13.36 1.12
CA GLN A 73 1.37 -14.55 1.63
C GLN A 73 2.22 -15.37 2.61
N ARG A 74 3.53 -15.53 2.34
CA ARG A 74 4.45 -16.19 3.28
C ARG A 74 4.61 -15.38 4.56
N SER A 75 4.79 -14.06 4.47
CA SER A 75 4.93 -13.21 5.65
C SER A 75 3.68 -13.25 6.54
N GLN A 76 2.49 -13.39 5.94
CA GLN A 76 1.20 -13.49 6.62
C GLN A 76 0.85 -14.93 7.06
N SER A 77 1.77 -15.89 6.87
CA SER A 77 1.54 -17.31 7.16
C SER A 77 0.26 -17.87 6.53
N LEU A 78 -0.12 -17.38 5.34
CA LEU A 78 -1.35 -17.79 4.68
C LEU A 78 -1.17 -19.17 4.03
N GLU A 79 -2.07 -20.09 4.38
CA GLU A 79 -2.14 -21.38 3.72
C GLU A 79 -2.58 -21.24 2.26
N LYS A 80 -1.91 -21.96 1.35
CA LYS A 80 -2.24 -21.94 -0.10
C LYS A 80 -3.72 -22.23 -0.39
N ASN A 81 -4.35 -23.08 0.41
CA ASN A 81 -5.76 -23.44 0.26
C ASN A 81 -6.72 -22.33 0.68
N ASN A 82 -6.24 -21.31 1.40
CA ASN A 82 -7.04 -20.20 1.91
C ASN A 82 -6.81 -18.89 1.13
N ILE A 83 -6.03 -18.91 0.04
CA ILE A 83 -5.88 -17.78 -0.87
C ILE A 83 -6.52 -18.11 -2.23
N CYS A 84 -6.78 -17.09 -3.02
CA CYS A 84 -7.19 -17.26 -4.42
C CYS A 84 -6.56 -16.16 -5.28
N THR A 85 -6.01 -16.56 -6.42
CA THR A 85 -5.67 -15.67 -7.52
C THR A 85 -6.50 -16.09 -8.71
N ALA A 86 -7.16 -15.12 -9.34
CA ALA A 86 -7.92 -15.32 -10.55
C ALA A 86 -7.57 -14.22 -11.56
N VAL A 87 -7.74 -14.51 -12.86
CA VAL A 87 -7.51 -13.53 -13.92
C VAL A 87 -8.86 -13.07 -14.45
N LEU A 88 -9.15 -11.78 -14.30
CA LEU A 88 -10.34 -11.14 -14.82
C LEU A 88 -10.20 -10.99 -16.34
N PRO A 89 -11.12 -11.55 -17.15
CA PRO A 89 -11.11 -11.34 -18.59
C PRO A 89 -11.22 -9.85 -18.94
N ILE A 90 -10.46 -9.40 -19.95
CA ILE A 90 -10.46 -8.00 -20.40
C ILE A 90 -11.88 -7.53 -20.75
N SER A 91 -12.65 -8.34 -21.47
CA SER A 91 -14.04 -8.00 -21.83
C SER A 91 -14.93 -7.76 -20.62
N LEU A 92 -14.72 -8.52 -19.54
CA LEU A 92 -15.48 -8.36 -18.30
C LEU A 92 -15.01 -7.13 -17.50
N ALA A 93 -13.72 -6.80 -17.55
CA ALA A 93 -13.21 -5.55 -16.99
C ALA A 93 -13.80 -4.33 -17.72
N GLU A 94 -13.90 -4.38 -19.06
CA GLU A 94 -14.55 -3.33 -19.87
C GLU A 94 -16.04 -3.17 -19.51
N GLU A 95 -16.76 -4.26 -19.28
CA GLU A 95 -18.15 -4.23 -18.80
C GLU A 95 -18.27 -3.55 -17.42
N ILE A 96 -17.35 -3.85 -16.49
CA ILE A 96 -17.31 -3.21 -15.18
C ILE A 96 -17.00 -1.71 -15.31
N ILE A 97 -16.06 -1.32 -16.17
CA ILE A 97 -15.73 0.09 -16.47
C ILE A 97 -16.96 0.80 -17.06
N SER A 98 -17.70 0.16 -17.94
CA SER A 98 -18.93 0.71 -18.53
C SER A 98 -20.02 0.92 -17.47
N ALA A 99 -20.22 -0.07 -16.59
CA ALA A 99 -21.15 0.05 -15.47
C ALA A 99 -20.76 1.19 -14.51
N GLN A 100 -19.47 1.33 -14.22
CA GLN A 100 -18.97 2.43 -13.40
C GLN A 100 -19.11 3.79 -14.10
N THR A 101 -18.93 3.86 -15.42
CA THR A 101 -19.14 5.11 -16.17
C THR A 101 -20.59 5.57 -16.01
N SER A 102 -21.54 4.63 -16.09
CA SER A 102 -22.95 4.92 -15.81
C SER A 102 -23.17 5.34 -14.35
N TYR A 103 -22.48 4.70 -13.39
CA TYR A 103 -22.51 5.09 -11.98
C TYR A 103 -22.02 6.52 -11.75
N LEU A 104 -20.89 6.91 -12.32
CA LEU A 104 -20.31 8.25 -12.15
C LEU A 104 -21.23 9.34 -12.73
N ILE A 105 -21.98 9.03 -13.78
CA ILE A 105 -22.94 9.97 -14.40
C ILE A 105 -24.25 10.04 -13.62
N THR A 106 -24.77 8.91 -13.14
CA THR A 106 -26.15 8.80 -12.64
C THR A 106 -26.27 8.58 -11.13
N GLY A 107 -25.17 8.28 -10.45
CA GLY A 107 -25.11 7.85 -9.04
C GLY A 107 -25.64 6.43 -8.77
N ASN A 108 -26.01 5.68 -9.82
CA ASN A 108 -26.60 4.34 -9.71
C ASN A 108 -26.08 3.38 -10.78
N ILE A 109 -26.06 2.08 -10.47
CA ILE A 109 -25.84 1.01 -11.45
C ILE A 109 -27.16 0.25 -11.58
N SER A 110 -27.59 -0.03 -12.81
CA SER A 110 -28.84 -0.76 -13.04
C SER A 110 -28.74 -2.20 -12.52
N ALA A 111 -29.85 -2.72 -11.96
CA ALA A 111 -29.90 -4.09 -11.46
C ALA A 111 -29.63 -5.12 -12.56
N THR A 112 -30.12 -4.86 -13.79
CA THR A 112 -29.86 -5.70 -14.96
C THR A 112 -28.38 -5.77 -15.28
N THR A 113 -27.68 -4.62 -15.31
CA THR A 113 -26.23 -4.57 -15.56
C THR A 113 -25.45 -5.36 -14.50
N LEU A 114 -25.81 -5.24 -13.23
CA LEU A 114 -25.15 -6.01 -12.16
C LEU A 114 -25.39 -7.52 -12.29
N GLU A 115 -26.58 -7.94 -12.71
CA GLU A 115 -26.89 -9.36 -12.92
C GLU A 115 -26.18 -9.91 -14.16
N ASP A 116 -26.05 -9.13 -15.24
CA ASP A 116 -25.29 -9.52 -16.43
C ASP A 116 -23.81 -9.75 -16.11
N ILE A 117 -23.18 -8.80 -15.41
CA ILE A 117 -21.78 -8.94 -14.94
C ILE A 117 -21.65 -10.16 -14.02
N LYS A 118 -22.61 -10.35 -13.11
CA LYS A 118 -22.62 -11.51 -12.21
C LYS A 118 -22.71 -12.83 -12.98
N GLN A 119 -23.54 -12.91 -14.00
CA GLN A 119 -23.63 -14.09 -14.85
C GLN A 119 -22.32 -14.35 -15.59
N ALA A 120 -21.62 -13.30 -16.05
CA ALA A 120 -20.29 -13.41 -16.64
C ALA A 120 -19.23 -13.92 -15.63
N PHE A 121 -19.26 -13.45 -14.37
CA PHE A 121 -18.44 -13.99 -13.29
C PHE A 121 -18.69 -15.49 -13.07
N LEU A 122 -19.96 -15.89 -12.97
CA LEU A 122 -20.37 -17.27 -12.69
C LEU A 122 -20.01 -18.26 -13.81
N THR A 123 -19.97 -17.79 -15.05
CA THR A 123 -19.69 -18.63 -16.23
C THR A 123 -18.22 -18.62 -16.67
N SER A 124 -17.42 -17.67 -16.17
CA SER A 124 -16.01 -17.55 -16.52
C SER A 124 -15.16 -18.65 -15.88
N LYS A 125 -14.49 -19.44 -16.74
CA LYS A 125 -13.54 -20.49 -16.30
C LYS A 125 -12.37 -19.92 -15.51
N SER A 126 -11.86 -18.74 -15.87
CA SER A 126 -10.72 -18.10 -15.18
C SER A 126 -11.07 -17.59 -13.79
N LEU A 127 -12.37 -17.44 -13.49
CA LEU A 127 -12.89 -16.95 -12.21
C LEU A 127 -13.50 -18.06 -11.34
N ALA A 128 -13.54 -19.31 -11.81
CA ALA A 128 -14.23 -20.41 -11.11
C ALA A 128 -13.73 -20.63 -9.67
N SER A 129 -12.42 -20.50 -9.43
CA SER A 129 -11.82 -20.60 -8.09
C SER A 129 -12.29 -19.45 -7.18
N LEU A 130 -12.31 -18.23 -7.71
CA LEU A 130 -12.76 -17.03 -7.00
C LEU A 130 -14.25 -17.12 -6.65
N VAL A 131 -15.09 -17.55 -7.59
CA VAL A 131 -16.52 -17.81 -7.38
C VAL A 131 -16.73 -18.81 -6.25
N THR A 132 -15.99 -19.93 -6.29
CA THR A 132 -16.05 -20.96 -5.24
C THR A 132 -15.65 -20.40 -3.87
N LYS A 133 -14.62 -19.55 -3.79
CA LYS A 133 -14.21 -18.92 -2.53
C LYS A 133 -15.28 -17.98 -1.97
N LEU A 134 -15.89 -17.15 -2.81
CA LEU A 134 -16.93 -16.20 -2.38
C LEU A 134 -18.23 -16.91 -1.99
N GLN A 135 -18.48 -18.12 -2.48
CA GLN A 135 -19.62 -18.95 -2.05
C GLN A 135 -19.38 -19.72 -0.74
N SER A 136 -18.16 -19.72 -0.20
CA SER A 136 -17.82 -20.45 1.02
C SER A 136 -18.38 -19.84 2.32
N GLY A 137 -18.98 -18.64 2.25
CA GLY A 137 -19.46 -17.88 3.42
C GLY A 137 -18.35 -17.21 4.24
N LYS A 138 -17.08 -17.31 3.81
CA LYS A 138 -15.96 -16.60 4.40
C LYS A 138 -15.93 -15.13 3.97
N LYS A 139 -15.26 -14.31 4.77
CA LYS A 139 -14.96 -12.90 4.47
C LYS A 139 -13.56 -12.77 3.87
N TRP A 140 -13.42 -11.88 2.89
CA TRP A 140 -12.23 -11.76 2.07
C TRP A 140 -11.76 -10.31 1.97
N PHE A 141 -10.45 -10.13 2.03
CA PHE A 141 -9.76 -8.95 1.54
C PHE A 141 -9.52 -9.12 0.04
N VAL A 142 -9.90 -8.10 -0.74
CA VAL A 142 -9.75 -8.09 -2.20
C VAL A 142 -8.65 -7.12 -2.60
N ARG A 143 -7.83 -7.54 -3.56
CA ARG A 143 -6.75 -6.73 -4.12
C ARG A 143 -6.54 -7.04 -5.60
N MET A 144 -6.04 -6.05 -6.33
CA MET A 144 -5.51 -6.13 -7.68
C MET A 144 -4.01 -5.83 -7.70
N ASP A 145 -3.39 -5.79 -8.88
CA ASP A 145 -1.95 -5.58 -8.97
C ASP A 145 -1.52 -4.22 -8.40
N ASP A 146 -2.24 -3.16 -8.74
CA ASP A 146 -1.84 -1.80 -8.38
C ASP A 146 -2.55 -1.26 -7.14
N CYS A 147 -3.66 -1.88 -6.70
CA CYS A 147 -4.44 -1.35 -5.60
C CYS A 147 -5.39 -2.36 -4.93
N SER A 148 -5.91 -1.97 -3.77
CA SER A 148 -7.16 -2.52 -3.23
C SER A 148 -8.29 -1.48 -3.40
N PRO A 149 -9.53 -1.91 -3.69
CA PRO A 149 -10.68 -1.04 -3.96
C PRO A 149 -11.29 -0.45 -2.67
N LYS A 150 -10.44 0.08 -1.78
CA LYS A 150 -10.82 0.62 -0.46
C LYS A 150 -11.62 1.93 -0.54
N ASP A 151 -11.70 2.54 -1.73
CA ASP A 151 -12.43 3.77 -2.02
C ASP A 151 -13.82 3.51 -2.62
N SER A 152 -14.28 2.26 -2.67
CA SER A 152 -15.63 1.94 -3.14
C SER A 152 -16.70 2.62 -2.27
N GLU A 153 -17.57 3.39 -2.92
CA GLU A 153 -18.61 4.15 -2.20
C GLU A 153 -19.79 3.29 -1.75
N LYS A 154 -20.13 2.24 -2.50
CA LYS A 154 -21.33 1.41 -2.26
C LYS A 154 -21.03 0.12 -1.52
N GLN A 155 -19.80 -0.39 -1.58
CA GLN A 155 -19.43 -1.63 -0.90
C GLN A 155 -17.96 -1.63 -0.47
N ASN A 156 -17.73 -1.59 0.84
CA ASN A 156 -16.40 -1.66 1.41
C ASN A 156 -15.96 -3.10 1.73
N LEU A 157 -14.67 -3.27 2.01
CA LEU A 157 -14.11 -4.53 2.52
C LEU A 157 -14.58 -4.79 3.97
N PRO A 158 -14.68 -6.07 4.40
CA PRO A 158 -14.46 -7.29 3.64
C PRO A 158 -15.60 -7.63 2.67
N ILE A 159 -15.27 -8.45 1.67
CA ILE A 159 -16.22 -9.01 0.70
C ILE A 159 -16.58 -10.45 1.09
N SER A 160 -17.86 -10.78 1.02
CA SER A 160 -18.42 -12.07 1.40
C SER A 160 -19.24 -12.73 0.28
N SER A 161 -19.50 -12.03 -0.82
CA SER A 161 -20.23 -12.56 -1.96
C SER A 161 -19.76 -11.99 -3.30
N ILE A 162 -20.18 -12.62 -4.40
CA ILE A 162 -19.90 -12.16 -5.76
C ILE A 162 -20.60 -10.81 -6.02
N SER A 163 -21.83 -10.64 -5.56
CA SER A 163 -22.56 -9.38 -5.70
C SER A 163 -21.85 -8.23 -4.99
N GLU A 164 -21.32 -8.47 -3.80
CA GLU A 164 -20.50 -7.49 -3.07
C GLU A 164 -19.19 -7.20 -3.82
N LEU A 165 -18.51 -8.22 -4.37
CA LEU A 165 -17.30 -8.00 -5.17
C LEU A 165 -17.58 -7.11 -6.36
N ILE A 166 -18.62 -7.42 -7.14
CA ILE A 166 -18.98 -6.66 -8.35
C ILE A 166 -19.30 -5.22 -7.97
N LEU A 167 -20.16 -5.01 -6.97
CA LEU A 167 -20.50 -3.66 -6.53
C LEU A 167 -19.28 -2.88 -6.03
N CYS A 168 -18.35 -3.55 -5.33
CA CYS A 168 -17.10 -2.97 -4.87
C CYS A 168 -16.23 -2.50 -6.04
N LEU A 169 -15.99 -3.38 -7.02
CA LEU A 169 -15.18 -3.08 -8.21
C LEU A 169 -15.84 -2.00 -9.08
N SER A 170 -17.15 -2.07 -9.30
CA SER A 170 -17.89 -1.13 -10.15
C SER A 170 -18.06 0.27 -9.55
N THR A 171 -17.67 0.48 -8.28
CA THR A 171 -17.80 1.79 -7.60
C THR A 171 -16.49 2.29 -7.01
N SER A 172 -15.35 1.67 -7.35
CA SER A 172 -14.01 2.07 -6.91
C SER A 172 -13.24 2.75 -8.05
N ASN A 173 -12.80 3.99 -7.85
CA ASN A 173 -11.97 4.70 -8.82
C ASN A 173 -10.56 4.07 -8.91
N ARG A 174 -10.06 3.53 -7.81
CA ARG A 174 -8.81 2.76 -7.80
C ARG A 174 -8.90 1.52 -8.70
N ALA A 175 -9.98 0.75 -8.60
CA ALA A 175 -10.19 -0.41 -9.45
C ALA A 175 -10.27 -0.04 -10.93
N ARG A 176 -10.95 1.06 -11.24
CA ARG A 176 -10.99 1.61 -12.60
C ARG A 176 -9.59 1.86 -13.16
N GLY A 177 -8.76 2.57 -12.39
CA GLY A 177 -7.42 2.96 -12.82
C GLY A 177 -6.47 1.78 -13.02
N ASP A 178 -6.64 0.70 -12.25
CA ASP A 178 -5.94 -0.59 -12.44
C ASP A 178 -6.40 -1.27 -13.74
N PHE A 179 -7.72 -1.37 -13.96
CA PHE A 179 -8.27 -2.00 -15.16
C PHE A 179 -7.91 -1.25 -16.44
N GLU A 180 -8.08 0.07 -16.48
CA GLU A 180 -7.75 0.90 -17.64
C GLU A 180 -6.27 0.78 -18.01
N ALA A 181 -5.37 0.83 -17.02
CA ALA A 181 -3.93 0.68 -17.24
C ALA A 181 -3.58 -0.71 -17.80
N HIS A 182 -4.15 -1.77 -17.24
CA HIS A 182 -3.88 -3.14 -17.70
C HIS A 182 -4.48 -3.41 -19.08
N ILE A 183 -5.65 -2.86 -19.40
CA ILE A 183 -6.24 -2.95 -20.74
C ILE A 183 -5.36 -2.22 -21.76
N GLN A 184 -4.95 -0.98 -21.45
CA GLN A 184 -4.08 -0.18 -22.31
C GLN A 184 -2.74 -0.88 -22.60
N ASP A 185 -2.16 -1.52 -21.58
CA ASP A 185 -0.90 -2.24 -21.68
C ASP A 185 -1.03 -3.69 -22.19
N ASN A 186 -2.25 -4.15 -22.47
CA ASN A 186 -2.57 -5.54 -22.82
C ASN A 186 -2.00 -6.57 -21.81
N LYS A 187 -2.18 -6.29 -20.52
CA LYS A 187 -1.75 -7.10 -19.38
C LYS A 187 -2.91 -7.85 -18.73
N HIS A 188 -2.59 -8.93 -18.02
CA HIS A 188 -3.56 -9.66 -17.21
C HIS A 188 -4.03 -8.82 -16.03
N ILE A 189 -5.33 -8.80 -15.77
CA ILE A 189 -5.91 -8.19 -14.58
C ILE A 189 -6.07 -9.29 -13.53
N HIS A 190 -5.28 -9.23 -12.46
CA HIS A 190 -5.36 -10.20 -11.37
C HIS A 190 -6.32 -9.75 -10.28
N LEU A 191 -7.14 -10.68 -9.80
CA LEU A 191 -7.92 -10.54 -8.57
C LEU A 191 -7.35 -11.49 -7.51
N PHE A 192 -6.93 -10.92 -6.39
CA PHE A 192 -6.41 -11.65 -5.23
C PHE A 192 -7.46 -11.62 -4.11
N LEU A 193 -7.79 -12.80 -3.58
CA LEU A 193 -8.56 -12.95 -2.35
C LEU A 193 -7.67 -13.50 -1.25
N HIS A 194 -7.50 -12.69 -0.20
CA HIS A 194 -6.87 -13.10 1.06
C HIS A 194 -7.97 -13.24 2.12
N PRO A 195 -7.87 -14.19 3.06
CA PRO A 195 -8.81 -14.27 4.18
C PRO A 195 -8.87 -12.94 4.93
N TRP A 196 -10.07 -12.49 5.27
CA TRP A 196 -10.21 -11.30 6.11
C TRP A 196 -9.66 -11.57 7.50
N ASP A 197 -8.66 -10.79 7.89
CA ASP A 197 -8.05 -10.88 9.20
C ASP A 197 -8.58 -9.80 10.14
N VAL A 198 -9.43 -10.20 11.08
CA VAL A 198 -9.99 -9.32 12.11
C VAL A 198 -8.97 -8.86 13.15
N THR A 199 -7.80 -9.50 13.20
CA THR A 199 -6.72 -9.17 14.15
C THR A 199 -5.76 -8.11 13.61
N MET A 200 -5.86 -7.76 12.32
CA MET A 200 -5.03 -6.73 11.71
C MET A 200 -5.41 -5.34 12.25
N ASN A 201 -4.53 -4.77 13.07
CA ASN A 201 -4.73 -3.43 13.64
C ASN A 201 -4.02 -2.37 12.79
N GLN A 202 -4.80 -1.61 12.05
CA GLN A 202 -4.35 -0.50 11.20
C GLN A 202 -3.56 0.59 11.96
N GLY A 203 -3.76 0.75 13.27
CA GLY A 203 -3.04 1.72 14.09
C GLY A 203 -1.55 1.39 14.31
N VAL A 204 -1.13 0.18 13.95
CA VAL A 204 0.25 -0.32 14.02
C VAL A 204 0.74 -0.84 12.66
N GLU A 205 0.18 -0.26 11.59
CA GLU A 205 0.68 -0.36 10.22
C GLU A 205 1.69 0.78 9.95
N PHE A 206 2.79 0.45 9.28
CA PHE A 206 3.89 1.35 8.99
C PHE A 206 4.30 1.27 7.53
N ARG A 207 4.59 2.43 6.94
CA ARG A 207 5.21 2.55 5.62
C ARG A 207 6.71 2.73 5.77
N CYS A 208 7.47 1.86 5.13
CA CYS A 208 8.93 1.88 5.08
C CYS A 208 9.39 2.45 3.73
N PHE A 209 10.34 3.39 3.76
CA PHE A 209 10.81 4.11 2.57
C PHE A 209 12.23 3.66 2.19
N VAL A 210 12.39 3.24 0.93
CA VAL A 210 13.66 2.79 0.35
C VAL A 210 13.92 3.63 -0.91
N PRO A 211 14.72 4.69 -0.83
CA PRO A 211 14.95 5.57 -1.98
C PRO A 211 15.80 4.88 -3.06
N PRO A 212 15.85 5.45 -4.28
CA PRO A 212 16.87 5.13 -5.27
C PRO A 212 18.27 5.01 -4.67
N TRP A 213 19.05 4.01 -5.12
CA TRP A 213 20.43 3.85 -4.66
C TRP A 213 21.40 3.60 -5.81
N LYS A 214 22.60 4.20 -5.73
CA LYS A 214 23.65 4.05 -6.74
C LYS A 214 24.78 3.18 -6.22
N ALA A 215 25.78 3.82 -5.62
CA ALA A 215 26.97 3.21 -5.04
C ALA A 215 26.77 2.87 -3.56
N GLN A 216 25.86 3.57 -2.86
CA GLN A 216 25.47 3.20 -1.50
C GLN A 216 24.69 1.88 -1.51
N SER A 217 24.75 1.16 -0.40
CA SER A 217 23.91 -0.02 -0.17
C SER A 217 22.43 0.38 -0.07
N CYS A 218 21.55 -0.51 -0.56
CA CYS A 218 20.12 -0.38 -0.38
C CYS A 218 19.80 -0.33 1.13
N ARG A 219 19.02 0.65 1.56
CA ARG A 219 18.63 0.81 2.97
C ARG A 219 17.28 1.49 3.11
N ILE A 220 16.64 1.26 4.25
CA ILE A 220 15.49 2.04 4.70
C ILE A 220 16.00 3.38 5.23
N THR A 221 15.38 4.48 4.82
CA THR A 221 15.71 5.83 5.31
C THR A 221 14.69 6.38 6.29
N ALA A 222 13.44 5.97 6.13
CA ALA A 222 12.34 6.42 6.95
C ALA A 222 11.31 5.33 7.16
N ILE A 223 10.61 5.41 8.30
CA ILE A 223 9.42 4.61 8.61
C ILE A 223 8.35 5.55 9.16
N SER A 224 7.13 5.45 8.65
CA SER A 224 6.01 6.29 9.08
C SER A 224 4.83 5.47 9.51
N GLN A 225 4.14 5.88 10.57
CA GLN A 225 2.80 5.34 10.87
C GLN A 225 1.89 5.55 9.65
N TYR A 226 1.34 4.47 9.10
CA TYR A 226 0.59 4.52 7.85
C TYR A 226 -0.73 5.28 8.01
N HIS A 227 -1.51 4.94 9.04
CA HIS A 227 -2.69 5.70 9.46
C HIS A 227 -2.28 6.95 10.24
N TRP A 228 -1.57 7.82 9.54
CA TRP A 228 -0.92 9.02 10.07
C TRP A 228 -1.88 10.01 10.74
N TYR A 229 -3.18 9.94 10.44
CA TYR A 229 -4.20 10.80 11.03
C TYR A 229 -4.81 10.25 12.33
N LEU A 230 -4.49 9.01 12.70
CA LEU A 230 -4.97 8.37 13.92
C LEU A 230 -3.84 8.30 14.96
N PRO A 231 -4.11 8.59 16.24
CA PRO A 231 -3.11 8.37 17.28
C PRO A 231 -2.73 6.89 17.38
N PHE A 232 -1.44 6.66 17.60
CA PHE A 232 -0.89 5.35 17.92
C PHE A 232 -1.62 4.76 19.14
N PRO A 233 -2.04 3.48 19.08
CA PRO A 233 -2.79 2.82 20.16
C PRO A 233 -1.90 2.44 21.36
N SER A 234 -1.43 3.45 22.10
CA SER A 234 -0.52 3.32 23.25
C SER A 234 -1.11 2.54 24.44
N ASN A 235 -2.43 2.38 24.47
CA ASN A 235 -3.14 1.55 25.45
C ASN A 235 -2.96 0.04 25.22
N HIS A 236 -2.60 -0.37 24.01
CA HIS A 236 -2.39 -1.78 23.65
C HIS A 236 -0.93 -2.10 23.37
N PHE A 237 -0.13 -1.07 23.06
CA PHE A 237 1.24 -1.26 22.60
C PHE A 237 2.22 -0.28 23.25
N THR A 238 3.43 -0.78 23.50
CA THR A 238 4.55 0.08 23.89
C THR A 238 5.21 0.64 22.63
N LEU A 239 5.15 1.97 22.43
CA LEU A 239 5.66 2.63 21.24
C LEU A 239 7.09 2.21 20.91
N ARG A 240 8.00 2.26 21.90
CA ARG A 240 9.40 1.91 21.69
C ARG A 240 9.57 0.48 21.18
N LEU A 241 8.86 -0.47 21.79
CA LEU A 241 8.92 -1.88 21.43
C LEU A 241 8.38 -2.13 20.01
N ILE A 242 7.29 -1.45 19.64
CA ILE A 242 6.74 -1.54 18.29
C ILE A 242 7.68 -0.93 17.26
N VAL A 243 8.32 0.21 17.55
CA VAL A 243 9.31 0.82 16.65
C VAL A 243 10.50 -0.10 16.44
N ASP A 244 11.06 -0.66 17.52
CA ASP A 244 12.21 -1.56 17.43
C ASP A 244 11.84 -2.86 16.67
N LEU A 245 10.62 -3.37 16.81
CA LEU A 245 10.11 -4.50 16.05
C LEU A 245 9.91 -4.15 14.57
N ALA A 246 9.23 -3.03 14.28
CA ALA A 246 9.00 -2.57 12.90
C ALA A 246 10.32 -2.40 12.14
N ILE A 247 11.34 -1.80 12.76
CA ILE A 247 12.67 -1.64 12.13
C ILE A 247 13.32 -2.99 11.85
N ARG A 248 13.35 -3.90 12.83
CA ARG A 248 13.97 -5.22 12.66
C ARG A 248 13.27 -6.02 11.56
N PHE A 249 11.95 -6.07 11.59
CA PHE A 249 11.17 -6.77 10.59
C PHE A 249 11.34 -6.14 9.21
N ALA A 250 11.20 -4.81 9.08
CA ALA A 250 11.39 -4.12 7.81
C ALA A 250 12.79 -4.38 7.21
N THR A 251 13.83 -4.40 8.04
CA THR A 251 15.20 -4.69 7.60
C THR A 251 15.35 -6.11 7.05
N GLN A 252 14.68 -7.10 7.67
CA GLN A 252 14.64 -8.47 7.18
C GLN A 252 13.81 -8.56 5.88
N SER A 253 12.61 -8.00 5.87
CA SER A 253 11.73 -7.98 4.69
C SER A 253 12.38 -7.28 3.49
N LEU A 254 13.22 -6.28 3.71
CA LEU A 254 13.98 -5.64 2.63
C LEU A 254 14.82 -6.67 1.86
N GLN A 255 15.49 -7.60 2.54
CA GLN A 255 16.29 -8.63 1.86
C GLN A 255 15.41 -9.57 1.02
N ASP A 256 14.26 -9.97 1.56
CA ASP A 256 13.31 -10.84 0.84
C ASP A 256 12.70 -10.13 -0.37
N ILE A 257 12.41 -8.83 -0.26
CA ILE A 257 11.90 -8.01 -1.37
C ILE A 257 12.95 -7.91 -2.48
N LEU A 258 14.21 -7.64 -2.13
CA LEU A 258 15.30 -7.55 -3.10
C LEU A 258 15.57 -8.90 -3.79
N ALA A 259 15.53 -10.00 -3.05
CA ALA A 259 15.64 -11.35 -3.62
C ALA A 259 14.48 -11.63 -4.59
N THR A 260 13.25 -11.30 -4.19
CA THR A 260 12.06 -11.43 -5.05
C THR A 260 12.20 -10.57 -6.31
N ALA A 261 12.70 -9.34 -6.19
CA ALA A 261 12.90 -8.44 -7.31
C ALA A 261 13.96 -8.96 -8.29
N PHE A 262 15.00 -9.63 -7.79
CA PHE A 262 16.00 -10.29 -8.62
C PHE A 262 15.39 -11.45 -9.41
N ASP A 263 14.65 -12.32 -8.73
CA ASP A 263 13.95 -13.47 -9.36
C ASP A 263 12.92 -13.04 -10.40
N LYS A 264 12.30 -11.86 -10.22
CA LYS A 264 11.34 -11.27 -11.13
C LYS A 264 11.97 -10.36 -12.19
N ALA A 265 13.29 -10.25 -12.22
CA ALA A 265 14.05 -9.41 -13.17
C ALA A 265 13.67 -7.92 -13.14
N ILE A 266 13.22 -7.40 -12.00
CA ILE A 266 12.86 -5.98 -11.77
C ILE A 266 13.82 -5.28 -10.78
N TYR A 267 14.86 -5.97 -10.31
CA TYR A 267 15.82 -5.43 -9.33
C TYR A 267 16.48 -4.13 -9.80
N ALA A 268 16.87 -4.06 -11.08
CA ALA A 268 17.51 -2.87 -11.64
C ALA A 268 16.56 -1.66 -11.62
N ASP A 269 15.28 -1.89 -11.92
CA ASP A 269 14.26 -0.85 -11.90
C ASP A 269 13.94 -0.39 -10.47
N LEU A 270 13.78 -1.32 -9.51
CA LEU A 270 13.62 -0.95 -8.09
C LEU A 270 14.83 -0.19 -7.57
N LYS A 271 16.04 -0.56 -8.00
CA LYS A 271 17.26 0.18 -7.66
C LYS A 271 17.25 1.61 -8.18
N TYR A 272 16.80 1.79 -9.42
CA TYR A 272 16.73 3.11 -10.04
C TYR A 272 15.61 3.96 -9.42
N TRP A 273 14.40 3.43 -9.28
CA TRP A 273 13.24 4.20 -8.84
C TRP A 273 13.04 4.28 -7.32
N GLY A 274 13.65 3.35 -6.57
CA GLY A 274 13.29 3.12 -5.17
C GLY A 274 11.92 2.47 -5.04
N PHE A 275 11.50 2.21 -3.81
CA PHE A 275 10.17 1.71 -3.48
C PHE A 275 9.81 2.08 -2.03
N SER A 276 8.53 1.96 -1.71
CA SER A 276 8.09 1.87 -0.33
C SER A 276 7.39 0.55 -0.11
N PHE A 277 7.28 0.10 1.14
CA PHE A 277 6.52 -1.10 1.45
C PHE A 277 5.86 -0.96 2.81
N ASP A 278 4.67 -1.52 2.93
CA ASP A 278 3.86 -1.42 4.13
C ASP A 278 4.00 -2.70 4.95
N ILE A 279 4.14 -2.54 6.26
CA ILE A 279 4.20 -3.64 7.22
C ILE A 279 3.17 -3.40 8.33
N VAL A 280 2.68 -4.46 8.95
CA VAL A 280 1.80 -4.36 10.12
C VAL A 280 2.33 -5.20 11.25
N VAL A 281 2.32 -4.65 12.47
CA VAL A 281 2.72 -5.37 13.68
C VAL A 281 1.47 -5.87 14.38
N LYS A 282 1.28 -7.19 14.50
CA LYS A 282 0.00 -7.77 14.97
C LYS A 282 -0.02 -8.06 16.45
N ASN A 283 1.05 -8.63 16.99
CA ASN A 283 1.13 -8.94 18.40
C ASN A 283 2.58 -8.98 18.88
N ILE A 284 2.77 -8.57 20.13
CA ILE A 284 3.97 -8.77 20.91
C ILE A 284 3.60 -9.87 21.93
N SER A 285 3.83 -11.13 21.59
CA SER A 285 3.57 -12.23 22.51
C SER A 285 4.87 -12.91 22.92
N SER A 286 4.86 -13.60 24.06
CA SER A 286 5.97 -14.42 24.54
C SER A 286 6.31 -15.60 23.62
N ALA A 287 5.45 -15.91 22.62
CA ALA A 287 5.67 -16.95 21.62
C ALA A 287 6.31 -16.43 20.31
N GLY A 288 6.53 -15.12 20.20
CA GLY A 288 7.16 -14.49 19.04
C GLY A 288 6.63 -13.10 18.74
N GLU A 289 7.46 -12.36 18.01
CA GLU A 289 7.14 -11.06 17.42
C GLU A 289 6.49 -11.30 16.07
N ASN A 290 5.21 -10.92 15.91
CA ASN A 290 4.49 -11.16 14.66
C ASN A 290 4.28 -9.84 13.91
N ALA A 291 5.03 -9.67 12.82
CA ALA A 291 4.86 -8.59 11.87
C ALA A 291 4.77 -9.19 10.46
N GLU A 292 4.04 -8.52 9.57
CA GLU A 292 3.70 -9.02 8.26
C GLU A 292 3.92 -7.94 7.20
N VAL A 293 4.35 -8.33 6.00
CA VAL A 293 4.37 -7.43 4.84
C VAL A 293 2.95 -7.34 4.29
N VAL A 294 2.51 -6.13 3.99
CA VAL A 294 1.17 -5.84 3.46
C VAL A 294 1.24 -5.67 1.95
N GLU A 295 2.07 -4.75 1.48
CA GLU A 295 2.22 -4.44 0.06
C GLU A 295 3.55 -3.73 -0.24
N ILE A 296 3.91 -3.70 -1.52
CA ILE A 296 5.02 -2.90 -2.07
C ILE A 296 4.37 -1.80 -2.91
N ASN A 297 4.86 -0.58 -2.76
CA ASN A 297 4.33 0.62 -3.40
C ASN A 297 5.44 1.38 -4.16
N PRO A 298 5.06 2.19 -5.15
CA PRO A 298 5.97 3.14 -5.75
C PRO A 298 6.61 4.10 -4.73
N PHE A 299 7.79 4.62 -5.08
CA PHE A 299 8.47 5.65 -4.31
C PHE A 299 8.54 6.97 -5.08
N GLY A 300 8.45 8.07 -4.33
CA GLY A 300 8.80 9.39 -4.81
C GLY A 300 7.63 10.36 -4.95
N ALA A 301 7.98 11.63 -5.06
CA ALA A 301 7.08 12.77 -5.03
C ALA A 301 6.00 12.77 -6.13
N ARG A 302 6.31 12.23 -7.31
CA ARG A 302 5.37 12.09 -8.45
C ARG A 302 4.54 10.81 -8.43
N SER A 303 4.71 9.96 -7.42
CA SER A 303 3.87 8.78 -7.29
C SER A 303 2.54 9.11 -6.61
N GLY A 304 1.53 8.27 -6.84
CA GLY A 304 0.29 8.26 -6.06
C GLY A 304 0.48 7.74 -4.62
N CYS A 305 1.71 7.38 -4.23
CA CYS A 305 2.03 6.88 -2.91
C CYS A 305 2.15 8.05 -1.92
N GLY A 306 1.20 8.14 -0.99
CA GLY A 306 1.25 9.11 0.10
C GLY A 306 2.47 8.93 1.01
N SER A 307 3.06 10.03 1.45
CA SER A 307 4.24 10.06 2.33
C SER A 307 3.93 9.94 3.83
N CYS A 308 2.68 9.68 4.23
CA CYS A 308 2.24 9.52 5.62
C CYS A 308 2.64 10.72 6.51
N LEU A 309 3.41 10.55 7.59
CA LEU A 309 3.88 11.67 8.44
C LEU A 309 5.09 12.41 7.87
N PHE A 310 5.44 12.17 6.62
CA PHE A 310 6.43 12.94 5.89
C PHE A 310 5.76 13.80 4.82
N HIS A 311 6.54 14.69 4.23
CA HIS A 311 6.21 15.44 3.04
C HIS A 311 7.36 15.30 2.03
N TRP A 312 7.06 14.84 0.81
CA TRP A 312 8.08 14.51 -0.18
C TRP A 312 9.11 15.62 -0.44
N GLU A 313 8.65 16.86 -0.61
CA GLU A 313 9.52 18.02 -0.80
C GLU A 313 10.31 18.38 0.47
N ARG A 314 9.62 18.71 1.58
CA ARG A 314 10.21 19.23 2.82
C ARG A 314 11.13 18.22 3.52
N ASP A 315 10.75 16.95 3.46
CA ASP A 315 11.51 15.85 4.06
C ASP A 315 12.39 15.12 3.03
N GLY A 316 12.59 15.69 1.84
CA GLY A 316 13.36 15.09 0.76
C GLY A 316 14.76 14.64 1.20
N SER A 317 15.45 15.43 2.03
CA SER A 317 16.75 15.06 2.59
C SER A 317 16.72 13.80 3.44
N VAL A 318 15.61 13.53 4.15
CA VAL A 318 15.43 12.31 4.94
C VAL A 318 15.06 11.16 4.01
N LEU A 319 14.00 11.34 3.22
CA LEU A 319 13.40 10.29 2.40
C LEU A 319 14.38 9.76 1.35
N TYR A 320 15.14 10.65 0.68
CA TYR A 320 16.11 10.31 -0.36
C TYR A 320 17.52 10.02 0.17
N GLY A 321 17.67 9.79 1.48
CA GLY A 321 18.91 9.25 2.06
C GLY A 321 20.04 10.27 2.24
N GLY A 322 19.73 11.56 2.24
CA GLY A 322 20.67 12.64 2.58
C GLY A 322 21.02 12.73 4.07
N LYS A 323 20.31 11.99 4.94
CA LYS A 323 20.66 11.82 6.37
C LYS A 323 21.05 10.38 6.68
N GLU A 324 22.02 10.21 7.58
CA GLU A 324 22.40 8.90 8.11
C GLU A 324 21.33 8.31 9.03
N GLY A 325 21.24 6.98 9.03
CA GLY A 325 20.31 6.24 9.88
C GLY A 325 18.85 6.22 9.39
N VAL A 326 17.92 5.95 10.31
CA VAL A 326 16.49 5.78 10.03
C VAL A 326 15.67 6.75 10.85
N GLU A 327 14.80 7.52 10.19
CA GLU A 327 13.83 8.39 10.87
C GLU A 327 12.46 7.73 10.98
N VAL A 328 11.93 7.63 12.19
CA VAL A 328 10.61 7.05 12.47
C VAL A 328 9.67 8.14 12.94
N ARG A 329 8.50 8.25 12.31
CA ARG A 329 7.46 9.24 12.66
C ARG A 329 6.17 8.57 13.09
N ILE A 330 5.61 9.02 14.22
CA ILE A 330 4.38 8.47 14.83
C ILE A 330 3.52 9.59 15.42
N VAL A 331 2.20 9.48 15.34
CA VAL A 331 1.26 10.34 16.06
C VAL A 331 0.87 9.70 17.39
N ILE A 332 0.82 10.47 18.47
CA ILE A 332 0.41 10.02 19.79
C ILE A 332 -0.67 10.94 20.36
N LYS A 333 -1.48 10.42 21.27
CA LYS A 333 -2.40 11.23 22.09
C LYS A 333 -1.75 11.44 23.46
N ARG A 334 -1.48 12.70 23.83
CA ARG A 334 -0.94 13.05 25.14
C ARG A 334 -2.01 13.45 26.14
#